data_AF-A0A6G4G9F5-F1
#
_entry.id   AF-A0A6G4G9F5-F1
#
_cell.length_a   1.000
_cell.length_b   1.000
_cell.length_c   1.000
_cell.angle_alpha   90.00
_cell.angle_beta   90.00
_cell.angle_gamma   90.00
#
_symmetry.space_group_name_H-M   'P 1'
#
loop_
_entity.id
_entity.type
_entity.pdbx_description
1 polymer ?
#
loop_
_entity_poly.entity_id
_entity_poly.type
_entity_poly.pdbx_seq_one_letter_code
_entity_poly.pdbx_strand_id
1 'polypeptide(L)'
;MNKLKNLDFNMLVLYVLLTFFVIPRDLQQEFSVVFIIGFFLINIIYVSINDIEIKIKKIDILLYSLSGVICIVILIISPYTTVFTISTFVFLIIAHMGISKKHYISKQYLNRIIYITCLISIIIQLILGRYNTINGKISLSIIGDKNFSGVVIILFFMYCSKNKFLLGEILSVFFILILDSRASLLTLVLFLVVKLFKNTIYVLLQRFRLNKIYKLFILMFIITVSISYIWVYKVAIDGVKEYQQGLNDTSNKMRFVSNIYAI
;
A
#
# COMPACT_ATOMS: atom_id res chain seq x y z
N MET A 1 -23.37 -10.89 -11.87
CA MET A 1 -22.66 -10.36 -10.68
C MET A 1 -21.30 -10.99 -10.37
N ASN A 2 -21.13 -12.32 -10.26
CA ASN A 2 -19.80 -12.91 -9.98
C ASN A 2 -18.76 -12.67 -11.10
N LYS A 3 -19.19 -12.65 -12.37
CA LYS A 3 -18.31 -12.35 -13.52
C LYS A 3 -17.79 -10.89 -13.48
N LEU A 4 -18.67 -9.92 -13.19
CA LEU A 4 -18.31 -8.51 -12.99
C LEU A 4 -17.28 -8.35 -11.86
N LYS A 5 -17.52 -8.97 -10.70
CA LYS A 5 -16.56 -8.96 -9.58
C LYS A 5 -15.20 -9.57 -9.93
N ASN A 6 -15.17 -10.62 -10.75
CA ASN A 6 -13.91 -11.19 -11.25
C ASN A 6 -13.18 -10.19 -12.16
N LEU A 7 -13.89 -9.47 -13.03
CA LEU A 7 -13.32 -8.43 -13.88
C LEU A 7 -12.73 -7.31 -13.03
N ASP A 8 -13.51 -6.77 -12.10
CA ASP A 8 -13.10 -5.70 -11.18
C ASP A 8 -11.84 -6.08 -10.40
N PHE A 9 -11.81 -7.30 -9.86
CA PHE A 9 -10.64 -7.81 -9.16
C PHE A 9 -9.40 -7.85 -10.06
N ASN A 10 -9.52 -8.36 -11.29
CA ASN A 10 -8.38 -8.42 -12.21
C ASN A 10 -7.90 -7.03 -12.63
N MET A 11 -8.82 -6.07 -12.84
CA MET A 11 -8.46 -4.68 -13.13
C MET A 11 -7.73 -4.02 -11.97
N LEU A 12 -8.16 -4.27 -10.73
CA LEU A 12 -7.45 -3.80 -9.53
C LEU A 12 -6.05 -4.41 -9.41
N VAL A 13 -5.91 -5.72 -9.65
CA VAL A 13 -4.59 -6.37 -9.67
C VAL A 13 -3.69 -5.74 -10.72
N LEU A 14 -4.22 -5.50 -11.93
CA LEU A 14 -3.47 -4.87 -13.00
C LEU A 14 -3.05 -3.44 -12.63
N TYR A 15 -3.95 -2.64 -12.04
CA TYR A 15 -3.63 -1.30 -11.56
C TYR A 15 -2.48 -1.30 -10.56
N VAL A 16 -2.53 -2.18 -9.55
CA VAL A 16 -1.48 -2.30 -8.55
C VAL A 16 -0.15 -2.67 -9.20
N LEU A 17 -0.16 -3.63 -10.14
CA LEU A 17 1.06 -4.04 -10.84
C LEU A 17 1.65 -2.91 -11.69
N LEU A 18 0.83 -2.20 -12.46
CA LEU A 18 1.28 -1.08 -13.27
C LEU A 18 1.81 0.05 -12.39
N THR A 19 1.08 0.42 -11.34
CA THR A 19 1.46 1.54 -10.45
C THR A 19 2.80 1.31 -9.78
N PHE A 20 3.06 0.11 -9.24
CA PHE A 20 4.29 -0.12 -8.47
C PHE A 20 5.48 -0.62 -9.30
N PHE A 21 5.26 -1.15 -10.51
CA PHE A 21 6.32 -1.81 -11.28
C PHE A 21 6.54 -1.24 -12.69
N VAL A 22 5.70 -0.32 -13.16
CA VAL A 22 5.77 0.19 -14.54
C VAL A 22 5.65 1.72 -14.61
N ILE A 23 4.71 2.32 -13.87
CA ILE A 23 4.40 3.74 -13.99
C ILE A 23 5.33 4.58 -13.09
N PRO A 24 6.11 5.52 -13.66
CA PRO A 24 6.92 6.50 -12.93
C PRO A 24 6.12 7.22 -11.85
N ARG A 25 6.73 7.43 -10.68
CA ARG A 25 6.07 8.02 -9.52
C ARG A 25 5.42 9.37 -9.81
N ASP A 26 6.11 10.18 -10.59
CA ASP A 26 5.65 11.49 -11.08
C ASP A 26 4.38 11.41 -11.94
N LEU A 27 4.12 10.26 -12.59
CA LEU A 27 2.94 10.02 -13.42
C LEU A 27 1.84 9.20 -12.72
N GLN A 28 2.05 8.77 -11.48
CA GLN A 28 1.11 7.89 -10.77
C GLN A 28 -0.23 8.58 -10.49
N GLN A 29 -0.23 9.90 -10.31
CA GLN A 29 -1.46 10.65 -10.05
C GLN A 29 -2.34 10.68 -11.31
N GLU A 30 -1.78 11.03 -12.46
CA GLU A 30 -2.46 11.04 -13.75
C GLU A 30 -2.94 9.63 -14.11
N PHE A 31 -2.08 8.62 -13.89
CA PHE A 31 -2.46 7.22 -14.11
C PHE A 31 -3.64 6.80 -13.22
N SER A 32 -3.72 7.27 -11.97
CA SER A 32 -4.86 6.96 -11.09
C SER A 32 -6.18 7.51 -11.64
N VAL A 33 -6.17 8.72 -12.21
CA VAL A 33 -7.35 9.33 -12.83
C VAL A 33 -7.75 8.56 -14.09
N VAL A 34 -6.79 8.25 -14.96
CA VAL A 34 -7.02 7.46 -16.19
C VAL A 34 -7.58 6.08 -15.84
N PHE A 35 -7.05 5.44 -14.80
CA PHE A 35 -7.55 4.15 -14.33
C PHE A 35 -8.99 4.24 -13.83
N ILE A 36 -9.33 5.25 -13.03
CA ILE A 36 -10.70 5.42 -12.53
C ILE A 36 -11.69 5.58 -13.70
N ILE A 37 -11.36 6.44 -14.68
CA ILE A 37 -12.21 6.66 -15.86
C ILE A 37 -12.33 5.35 -16.66
N GLY A 38 -11.21 4.69 -16.95
CA GLY A 38 -11.18 3.42 -17.67
C GLY A 38 -11.94 2.31 -16.96
N PHE A 39 -11.85 2.23 -15.62
CA PHE A 39 -12.56 1.24 -14.81
C PHE A 39 -14.08 1.36 -14.97
N PHE A 40 -14.63 2.57 -14.92
CA PHE A 40 -16.07 2.78 -15.09
C PHE A 40 -16.49 2.53 -16.54
N LEU A 41 -15.74 2.99 -17.54
CA LEU A 41 -16.04 2.75 -18.95
C LEU A 41 -16.07 1.26 -19.29
N ILE A 42 -15.04 0.50 -18.88
CA ILE A 42 -14.96 -0.94 -19.11
C ILE A 42 -16.13 -1.66 -18.42
N ASN A 43 -16.47 -1.26 -17.19
CA ASN A 43 -17.61 -1.84 -16.48
C ASN A 43 -18.95 -1.55 -17.17
N ILE A 44 -19.17 -0.32 -17.65
CA ILE A 44 -20.37 0.05 -18.40
C ILE A 44 -20.49 -0.80 -19.66
N ILE A 45 -19.42 -0.86 -20.48
CA ILE A 45 -19.38 -1.68 -21.70
C ILE A 45 -19.64 -3.15 -21.37
N TYR A 46 -18.99 -3.68 -20.33
CA TYR A 46 -19.13 -5.08 -19.94
C TYR A 46 -20.54 -5.42 -19.45
N VAL A 47 -21.16 -4.53 -18.67
CA VAL A 47 -22.56 -4.70 -18.22
C VAL A 47 -23.52 -4.67 -19.41
N SER A 48 -23.34 -3.71 -20.33
CA SER A 48 -24.19 -3.58 -21.52
C SER A 48 -24.08 -4.77 -22.46
N ILE A 49 -22.88 -5.30 -22.70
CA ILE A 49 -22.69 -6.46 -23.60
C ILE A 49 -23.27 -7.75 -23.00
N ASN A 50 -23.29 -7.88 -21.67
CA ASN A 50 -23.69 -9.12 -21.00
C ASN A 50 -25.08 -9.04 -20.35
N ASP A 51 -25.85 -7.99 -20.63
CA ASP A 51 -27.19 -7.72 -20.07
C ASP A 51 -27.29 -8.00 -18.55
N ILE A 52 -26.30 -7.52 -17.81
CA ILE A 52 -26.20 -7.83 -16.37
C ILE A 52 -27.11 -6.89 -15.58
N GLU A 53 -28.17 -7.45 -14.98
CA GLU A 53 -28.98 -6.70 -14.00
C GLU A 53 -28.14 -6.30 -12.77
N ILE A 54 -28.04 -4.99 -12.52
CA ILE A 54 -27.39 -4.43 -11.33
C ILE A 54 -28.43 -4.34 -10.20
N LYS A 55 -28.34 -5.24 -9.22
CA LYS A 55 -29.16 -5.19 -8.00
C LYS A 55 -28.40 -4.47 -6.89
N ILE A 56 -28.73 -3.21 -6.65
CA ILE A 56 -28.14 -2.40 -5.56
C ILE A 56 -28.88 -2.70 -4.26
N LYS A 57 -28.17 -3.10 -3.20
CA LYS A 57 -28.78 -3.31 -1.88
C LYS A 57 -28.83 -1.98 -1.12
N LYS A 58 -29.81 -1.83 -0.23
CA LYS A 58 -29.92 -0.66 0.68
C LYS A 58 -28.64 -0.41 1.49
N ILE A 59 -27.94 -1.48 1.88
CA ILE A 59 -26.66 -1.36 2.61
C ILE A 59 -25.55 -0.77 1.76
N ASP A 60 -25.54 -1.04 0.45
CA ASP A 60 -24.54 -0.49 -0.48
C ASP A 60 -24.77 1.03 -0.64
N ILE A 61 -26.04 1.45 -0.73
CA ILE A 61 -26.42 2.88 -0.78
C ILE A 61 -25.95 3.61 0.48
N LEU A 62 -26.20 3.03 1.67
CA LEU A 62 -25.79 3.64 2.94
C LEU A 62 -24.27 3.71 3.09
N LEU A 63 -23.55 2.71 2.58
CA LEU A 63 -22.09 2.68 2.61
C LEU A 63 -21.51 3.74 1.67
N TYR A 64 -22.06 3.88 0.46
CA TYR A 64 -21.62 4.92 -0.48
C TYR A 64 -21.97 6.34 0.00
N SER A 65 -23.14 6.55 0.61
CA SER A 65 -23.51 7.86 1.16
C SER A 65 -22.63 8.26 2.34
N LEU A 66 -22.38 7.33 3.29
CA LEU A 66 -21.47 7.56 4.40
C LEU A 66 -20.06 7.88 3.91
N SER A 67 -19.59 7.10 2.93
CA SER A 67 -18.28 7.31 2.35
C SER A 67 -18.24 8.70 1.67
N GLY A 68 -19.28 9.09 0.93
CA GLY A 68 -19.38 10.42 0.32
C GLY A 68 -19.31 11.58 1.33
N VAL A 69 -20.00 11.44 2.47
CA VAL A 69 -19.89 12.40 3.58
C VAL A 69 -18.46 12.47 4.11
N ILE A 70 -17.79 11.33 4.30
CA ILE A 70 -16.39 11.28 4.73
C ILE A 70 -15.49 11.99 3.71
N CYS A 71 -15.71 11.79 2.41
CA CYS A 71 -14.96 12.48 1.35
C CYS A 71 -15.13 14.01 1.44
N ILE A 72 -16.36 14.50 1.63
CA ILE A 72 -16.66 15.93 1.79
C ILE A 72 -15.96 16.49 3.03
N VAL A 73 -16.04 15.79 4.16
CA VAL A 73 -15.37 16.21 5.41
C VAL A 73 -13.86 16.26 5.23
N ILE A 74 -13.25 15.26 4.56
CA ILE A 74 -11.82 15.26 4.26
C ILE A 74 -11.47 16.41 3.30
N LEU A 75 -12.28 16.70 2.28
CA LEU A 75 -12.04 17.82 1.37
C LEU A 75 -12.03 19.18 2.09
N ILE A 76 -12.82 19.35 3.15
CA ILE A 76 -12.86 20.57 3.95
C ILE A 76 -11.63 20.71 4.84
N ILE A 77 -11.11 19.59 5.37
CA ILE A 77 -10.07 19.58 6.42
C ILE A 77 -8.67 19.33 5.83
N SER A 78 -8.58 18.66 4.69
CA SER A 78 -7.33 18.12 4.14
C SER A 78 -6.47 19.20 3.49
N PRO A 79 -5.19 19.32 3.87
CA PRO A 79 -4.23 20.18 3.17
C PRO A 79 -3.73 19.57 1.84
N TYR A 80 -4.16 18.35 1.48
CA TYR A 80 -3.77 17.70 0.23
C TYR A 80 -4.60 18.22 -0.95
N THR A 81 -4.07 18.09 -2.17
CA THR A 81 -4.81 18.50 -3.37
C THR A 81 -6.16 17.81 -3.43
N THR A 82 -7.21 18.57 -3.77
CA THR A 82 -8.59 18.08 -3.87
C THR A 82 -8.67 16.88 -4.82
N VAL A 83 -7.92 16.92 -5.92
CA VAL A 83 -7.79 15.84 -6.91
C VAL A 83 -7.24 14.55 -6.28
N PHE A 84 -6.19 14.64 -5.47
CA PHE A 84 -5.61 13.46 -4.81
C PHE A 84 -6.58 12.84 -3.80
N THR A 85 -7.25 13.69 -3.02
CA THR A 85 -8.25 13.26 -2.02
C THR A 85 -9.41 12.52 -2.67
N ILE A 86 -9.98 13.10 -3.74
CA ILE A 86 -11.09 12.50 -4.49
C ILE A 86 -10.64 11.19 -5.14
N SER A 87 -9.48 11.19 -5.82
CA SER A 87 -8.98 10.00 -6.53
C SER A 87 -8.73 8.84 -5.57
N THR A 88 -8.13 9.11 -4.42
CA THR A 88 -7.89 8.11 -3.37
C THR A 88 -9.20 7.52 -2.86
N PHE A 89 -10.19 8.37 -2.61
CA PHE A 89 -11.46 7.95 -2.08
C PHE A 89 -12.28 7.14 -3.10
N VAL A 90 -12.31 7.55 -4.36
CA VAL A 90 -12.91 6.78 -5.44
C VAL A 90 -12.20 5.43 -5.61
N PHE A 91 -10.86 5.41 -5.52
CA PHE A 91 -10.10 4.16 -5.55
C PHE A 91 -10.49 3.21 -4.40
N LEU A 92 -10.73 3.71 -3.19
CA LEU A 92 -11.20 2.88 -2.06
C LEU A 92 -12.58 2.26 -2.33
N ILE A 93 -13.49 3.00 -2.98
CA ILE A 93 -14.79 2.47 -3.40
C ILE A 93 -14.60 1.34 -4.43
N ILE A 94 -13.78 1.58 -5.47
CA ILE A 94 -13.44 0.58 -6.49
C ILE A 94 -12.84 -0.67 -5.82
N ALA A 95 -11.89 -0.50 -4.90
CA ALA A 95 -11.27 -1.58 -4.16
C ALA A 95 -12.29 -2.38 -3.35
N HIS A 96 -13.23 -1.71 -2.67
CA HIS A 96 -14.31 -2.37 -1.95
C HIS A 96 -15.21 -3.20 -2.88
N MET A 97 -15.55 -2.67 -4.05
CA MET A 97 -16.40 -3.35 -5.03
C MET A 97 -15.71 -4.61 -5.61
N GLY A 98 -14.42 -4.52 -5.92
CA GLY A 98 -13.66 -5.60 -6.54
C GLY A 98 -13.17 -6.70 -5.58
N ILE A 99 -13.01 -6.42 -4.29
CA ILE A 99 -12.51 -7.42 -3.33
C ILE A 99 -13.68 -8.28 -2.80
N SER A 100 -13.91 -9.46 -3.40
CA SER A 100 -14.82 -10.49 -2.87
C SER A 100 -14.09 -11.67 -2.21
N LYS A 101 -14.70 -12.24 -1.16
CA LYS A 101 -14.19 -13.43 -0.43
C LYS A 101 -13.96 -14.66 -1.32
N LYS A 102 -14.59 -14.73 -2.51
CA LYS A 102 -14.53 -15.91 -3.39
C LYS A 102 -13.34 -15.93 -4.37
N HIS A 103 -12.56 -14.84 -4.50
CA HIS A 103 -11.43 -14.79 -5.45
C HIS A 103 -10.16 -15.50 -4.94
N TYR A 104 -10.19 -16.10 -3.75
CA TYR A 104 -9.01 -16.66 -3.08
C TYR A 104 -8.48 -17.98 -3.65
N ILE A 105 -9.21 -18.66 -4.55
CA ILE A 105 -9.01 -20.11 -4.77
C ILE A 105 -8.35 -20.47 -6.11
N SER A 106 -8.28 -19.59 -7.10
CA SER A 106 -7.76 -19.98 -8.42
C SER A 106 -6.79 -18.97 -8.99
N LYS A 107 -5.52 -19.40 -9.09
CA LYS A 107 -4.66 -19.35 -10.30
C LYS A 107 -3.18 -19.41 -9.89
N GLN A 108 -2.68 -20.60 -9.59
CA GLN A 108 -1.24 -20.84 -9.39
C GLN A 108 -0.40 -20.30 -10.56
N TYR A 109 -0.94 -20.36 -11.79
CA TYR A 109 -0.32 -19.80 -12.99
C TYR A 109 -0.26 -18.27 -12.99
N LEU A 110 -1.36 -17.58 -12.65
CA LEU A 110 -1.38 -16.11 -12.52
C LEU A 110 -0.38 -15.65 -11.45
N ASN A 111 -0.33 -16.36 -10.32
CA ASN A 111 0.62 -16.03 -9.25
C ASN A 111 2.08 -16.15 -9.71
N ARG A 112 2.40 -17.13 -10.57
CA ARG A 112 3.73 -17.29 -11.18
C ARG A 112 4.04 -16.17 -12.16
N ILE A 113 3.09 -15.79 -13.02
CA ILE A 113 3.28 -14.66 -13.95
C ILE A 113 3.55 -13.38 -13.15
N ILE A 114 2.69 -13.06 -12.18
CA ILE A 114 2.85 -11.89 -11.30
C ILE A 114 4.23 -11.91 -10.63
N TYR A 115 4.64 -13.07 -10.10
CA TYR A 115 5.94 -13.24 -9.47
C TYR A 115 7.09 -12.91 -10.43
N ILE A 116 7.11 -13.50 -11.62
CA ILE A 116 8.17 -13.29 -12.62
C ILE A 116 8.21 -11.83 -13.07
N THR A 117 7.05 -11.23 -13.38
CA THR A 117 6.97 -9.84 -13.81
C THR A 117 7.47 -8.88 -12.75
N CYS A 118 7.06 -9.06 -11.48
CA CYS A 118 7.53 -8.22 -10.38
C CYS A 118 9.04 -8.40 -10.16
N LEU A 119 9.54 -9.63 -10.18
CA LEU A 119 10.95 -9.92 -9.95
C LEU A 119 11.84 -9.27 -11.02
N ILE A 120 11.51 -9.46 -12.30
CA ILE A 120 12.24 -8.87 -13.42
C ILE A 120 12.19 -7.34 -13.32
N SER A 121 11.02 -6.76 -13.04
CA SER A 121 10.86 -5.32 -12.89
C SER A 121 11.72 -4.76 -11.74
N ILE A 122 11.70 -5.39 -10.55
CA ILE A 122 12.55 -4.96 -9.43
C ILE A 122 14.03 -5.00 -9.81
N ILE A 123 14.49 -6.07 -10.45
CA ILE A 123 15.91 -6.21 -10.85
C ILE A 123 16.29 -5.09 -11.82
N ILE A 124 15.51 -4.90 -12.89
CA ILE A 124 15.76 -3.83 -13.87
C ILE A 124 15.77 -2.46 -13.20
N GLN A 125 14.77 -2.17 -12.36
CA GLN A 125 14.66 -0.89 -11.67
C GLN A 125 15.79 -0.65 -10.66
N LEU A 126 16.33 -1.68 -10.01
CA LEU A 126 17.50 -1.54 -9.12
C LEU A 126 18.77 -1.28 -9.92
N ILE A 127 18.97 -1.96 -11.05
CA ILE A 127 20.11 -1.74 -11.95
C ILE A 127 20.08 -0.31 -12.49
N LEU A 128 18.94 0.11 -13.06
CA LEU A 128 18.76 1.47 -13.57
C LEU A 128 18.81 2.52 -12.45
N GLY A 129 18.27 2.18 -11.29
CA GLY A 129 18.17 3.06 -10.13
C GLY A 129 19.53 3.43 -9.53
N ARG A 130 20.57 2.61 -9.75
CA ARG A 130 21.97 2.96 -9.42
C ARG A 130 22.46 4.21 -10.16
N TYR A 131 21.95 4.47 -11.36
CA TYR A 131 22.37 5.61 -12.19
C TYR A 131 21.54 6.88 -11.92
N ASN A 132 20.36 6.72 -11.30
CA ASN A 132 19.39 7.81 -11.06
C ASN A 132 19.29 8.18 -9.56
N THR A 133 20.32 7.87 -8.76
CA THR A 133 20.25 8.05 -7.31
C THR A 133 20.24 9.52 -6.90
N ILE A 134 19.19 9.93 -6.18
CA ILE A 134 19.22 11.16 -5.39
C ILE A 134 20.09 10.90 -4.14
N ASN A 135 21.15 11.67 -3.97
CA ASN A 135 22.10 11.58 -2.83
C ASN A 135 22.93 10.28 -2.75
N GLY A 136 23.21 9.62 -3.90
CA GLY A 136 24.10 8.45 -3.96
C GLY A 136 23.55 7.16 -3.32
N LYS A 137 22.27 7.15 -2.93
CA LYS A 137 21.60 5.98 -2.32
C LYS A 137 20.78 5.24 -3.37
N ILE A 138 20.97 3.93 -3.47
CA ILE A 138 20.23 3.06 -4.40
C ILE A 138 18.72 3.12 -4.06
N SER A 139 17.89 3.23 -5.09
CA SER A 139 16.43 3.15 -5.02
C SER A 139 15.89 2.52 -6.30
N LEU A 140 14.63 2.09 -6.32
CA LEU A 140 13.97 1.70 -7.57
C LEU A 140 13.86 2.92 -8.49
N SER A 141 14.30 2.81 -9.75
CA SER A 141 14.43 3.94 -10.69
C SER A 141 13.13 4.72 -10.91
N ILE A 142 12.00 4.02 -10.95
CA ILE A 142 10.66 4.60 -11.18
C ILE A 142 10.15 5.36 -9.94
N ILE A 143 10.67 5.03 -8.75
CA ILE A 143 10.24 5.61 -7.48
C ILE A 143 11.15 6.75 -7.02
N GLY A 144 12.47 6.62 -7.23
CA GLY A 144 13.48 7.61 -6.85
C GLY A 144 13.63 7.87 -5.35
N ASP A 145 12.90 7.12 -4.51
CA ASP A 145 12.97 7.20 -3.05
C ASP A 145 13.25 5.84 -2.43
N LYS A 146 14.29 5.79 -1.61
CA LYS A 146 14.76 4.59 -0.89
C LYS A 146 13.71 3.99 0.04
N ASN A 147 12.95 4.82 0.77
CA ASN A 147 11.99 4.32 1.75
C ASN A 147 10.76 3.74 1.06
N PHE A 148 10.24 4.42 0.04
CA PHE A 148 9.10 3.94 -0.73
C PHE A 148 9.46 2.72 -1.58
N SER A 149 10.69 2.67 -2.12
CA SER A 149 11.23 1.46 -2.74
C SER A 149 11.27 0.27 -1.76
N GLY A 150 11.66 0.52 -0.51
CA GLY A 150 11.64 -0.46 0.56
C GLY A 150 10.24 -1.02 0.83
N VAL A 151 9.20 -0.18 0.81
CA VAL A 151 7.80 -0.63 0.94
C VAL A 151 7.42 -1.58 -0.20
N VAL A 152 7.74 -1.24 -1.45
CA VAL A 152 7.42 -2.09 -2.61
C VAL A 152 8.12 -3.45 -2.52
N ILE A 153 9.41 -3.46 -2.15
CA ILE A 153 10.16 -4.71 -1.99
C ILE A 153 9.63 -5.53 -0.80
N ILE A 154 9.19 -4.90 0.29
CA ILE A 154 8.52 -5.60 1.40
C ILE A 154 7.19 -6.22 0.96
N LEU A 155 6.37 -5.51 0.19
CA LEU A 155 5.11 -6.05 -0.31
C LEU A 155 5.37 -7.26 -1.22
N PHE A 156 6.40 -7.19 -2.07
CA PHE A 156 6.84 -8.32 -2.88
C PHE A 156 7.36 -9.49 -2.03
N PHE A 157 8.14 -9.21 -0.97
CA PHE A 157 8.58 -10.22 -0.01
C PHE A 157 7.39 -10.93 0.66
N MET A 158 6.42 -10.17 1.19
CA MET A 158 5.22 -10.72 1.81
C MET A 158 4.41 -11.57 0.83
N TYR A 159 4.32 -11.13 -0.43
CA TYR A 159 3.68 -11.88 -1.51
C TYR A 159 4.40 -13.20 -1.79
N CYS A 160 5.74 -13.18 -1.89
CA CYS A 160 6.54 -14.39 -2.07
C CYS A 160 6.37 -15.36 -0.90
N SER A 161 6.40 -14.84 0.34
CA SER A 161 6.26 -15.64 1.55
C SER A 161 4.89 -16.31 1.68
N LYS A 162 3.82 -15.61 1.29
CA LYS A 162 2.47 -16.17 1.24
C LYS A 162 2.35 -17.30 0.21
N ASN A 163 3.01 -17.16 -0.93
CA ASN A 163 2.92 -18.09 -2.06
C ASN A 163 4.05 -19.14 -2.11
N LYS A 164 4.95 -19.16 -1.13
CA LYS A 164 6.11 -20.07 -1.03
C LYS A 164 7.14 -19.93 -2.17
N PHE A 165 7.35 -18.71 -2.67
CA PHE A 165 8.40 -18.42 -3.67
C PHE A 165 9.73 -18.11 -2.97
N LEU A 166 10.49 -19.16 -2.61
CA LEU A 166 11.71 -19.05 -1.80
C LEU A 166 12.79 -18.14 -2.40
N LEU A 167 13.04 -18.23 -3.71
CA LEU A 167 14.04 -17.42 -4.40
C LEU A 167 13.69 -15.91 -4.33
N GLY A 168 12.41 -15.57 -4.48
CA GLY A 168 11.91 -14.21 -4.31
C GLY A 168 12.06 -13.69 -2.88
N GLU A 169 11.81 -14.55 -1.88
CA GLU A 169 12.02 -14.19 -0.48
C GLU A 169 13.48 -13.83 -0.21
N ILE A 170 14.42 -14.69 -0.64
CA ILE A 170 15.87 -14.48 -0.44
C ILE A 170 16.34 -13.21 -1.15
N LEU A 171 15.97 -13.01 -2.42
CA LEU A 171 16.36 -11.84 -3.18
C LEU A 171 15.79 -10.55 -2.58
N SER A 172 14.56 -10.57 -2.08
CA SER A 172 13.97 -9.38 -1.44
C SER A 172 14.71 -8.98 -0.17
N VAL A 173 15.15 -9.95 0.64
CA VAL A 173 16.01 -9.67 1.81
C VAL A 173 17.30 -9.00 1.36
N PHE A 174 17.96 -9.54 0.34
CA PHE A 174 19.17 -8.96 -0.22
C PHE A 174 18.95 -7.53 -0.75
N PHE A 175 17.86 -7.28 -1.48
CA PHE A 175 17.52 -5.94 -1.97
C PHE A 175 17.22 -4.95 -0.84
N ILE A 176 16.56 -5.39 0.24
CA ILE A 176 16.32 -4.57 1.44
C ILE A 176 17.65 -4.15 2.09
N LEU A 177 18.62 -5.06 2.16
CA LEU A 177 19.96 -4.76 2.69
C LEU A 177 20.70 -3.75 1.80
N ILE A 178 20.64 -3.90 0.47
CA ILE A 178 21.25 -2.96 -0.49
C ILE A 178 20.62 -1.56 -0.39
N LEU A 179 19.30 -1.48 -0.24
CA LEU A 179 18.60 -0.21 -0.07
C LEU A 179 19.06 0.53 1.20
N ASP A 180 19.52 -0.20 2.23
CA ASP A 180 19.98 0.35 3.51
C ASP A 180 18.87 1.16 4.26
N SER A 181 17.58 0.90 3.99
CA SER A 181 16.50 1.64 4.66
C SER A 181 16.22 1.05 6.04
N ARG A 182 16.46 1.85 7.09
CA ARG A 182 16.19 1.46 8.49
C ARG A 182 14.74 1.03 8.68
N ALA A 183 13.81 1.74 8.05
CA ALA A 183 12.38 1.44 8.14
C ALA A 183 12.03 0.11 7.46
N SER A 184 12.60 -0.17 6.28
CA SER A 184 12.34 -1.44 5.60
C SER A 184 12.97 -2.63 6.34
N LEU A 185 14.18 -2.45 6.88
CA LEU A 185 14.85 -3.47 7.69
C LEU A 185 14.07 -3.77 8.97
N LEU A 186 13.62 -2.73 9.69
CA LEU A 186 12.77 -2.89 10.87
C LEU A 186 11.47 -3.63 10.54
N THR A 187 10.83 -3.27 9.43
CA THR A 187 9.57 -3.91 8.97
C THR A 187 9.81 -5.38 8.63
N LEU A 188 10.91 -5.71 7.97
CA LEU A 188 11.30 -7.09 7.67
C LEU A 188 11.52 -7.90 8.95
N VAL A 189 12.26 -7.36 9.92
CA VAL A 189 12.49 -8.01 11.22
C VAL A 189 11.17 -8.22 11.95
N LEU A 190 10.31 -7.21 12.04
CA LEU A 190 9.00 -7.32 12.67
C LEU A 190 8.14 -8.40 11.99
N PHE A 191 8.15 -8.47 10.66
CA PHE A 191 7.43 -9.51 9.93
C PHE A 191 7.96 -10.91 10.28
N LEU A 192 9.28 -11.10 10.32
CA LEU A 192 9.88 -12.38 10.68
C LEU A 192 9.57 -12.78 12.13
N VAL A 193 9.63 -11.83 13.08
CA VAL A 193 9.23 -12.04 14.48
C VAL A 193 7.77 -12.47 14.56
N VAL A 194 6.85 -11.76 13.88
CA VAL A 194 5.43 -12.11 13.85
C VAL A 194 5.20 -13.49 13.23
N LYS A 195 5.96 -13.85 12.18
CA LYS A 195 5.89 -15.16 11.52
C LYS A 195 6.35 -16.28 12.44
N LEU A 196 7.46 -16.08 13.18
CA LEU A 196 8.03 -17.06 14.11
C LEU A 196 7.14 -17.25 15.35
N PHE A 197 6.66 -16.16 15.96
CA PHE A 197 5.88 -16.20 17.19
C PHE A 197 4.36 -16.18 16.95
N LYS A 198 3.89 -16.52 15.75
CA LYS A 198 2.46 -16.39 15.38
C LYS A 198 1.54 -17.09 16.38
N ASN A 199 1.92 -18.27 16.86
CA ASN A 199 1.11 -19.08 17.76
C ASN A 199 1.03 -18.43 19.14
N THR A 200 2.15 -17.96 19.68
CA THR A 200 2.21 -17.24 20.96
C THR A 200 1.41 -15.95 20.90
N ILE A 201 1.58 -15.15 19.83
CA ILE A 201 0.80 -13.92 19.61
C ILE A 201 -0.69 -14.24 19.53
N TYR A 202 -1.07 -15.30 18.80
CA TYR A 202 -2.46 -15.70 18.67
C TYR A 202 -3.09 -16.10 20.01
N VAL A 203 -2.39 -16.90 20.83
CA VAL A 203 -2.85 -17.30 22.17
C VAL A 203 -2.98 -16.08 23.10
N LEU A 204 -2.01 -15.17 23.08
CA LEU A 204 -2.04 -13.95 23.87
C LEU A 204 -3.22 -13.05 23.46
N LEU A 205 -3.44 -12.89 22.15
CA LEU A 205 -4.58 -12.15 21.61
C LEU A 205 -5.92 -12.84 21.91
N GLN A 206 -5.99 -14.16 22.03
CA GLN A 206 -7.23 -14.86 22.41
C GLN A 206 -7.67 -14.54 23.84
N ARG A 207 -6.76 -14.21 24.76
CA ARG A 207 -7.11 -13.80 26.13
C ARG A 207 -8.00 -12.55 26.15
N PHE A 208 -7.83 -11.67 25.17
CA PHE A 208 -8.72 -10.53 24.99
C PHE A 208 -10.01 -11.03 24.28
N ARG A 209 -11.17 -10.90 24.93
CA ARG A 209 -12.48 -11.29 24.36
C ARG A 209 -13.00 -10.29 23.30
N LEU A 210 -12.12 -9.82 22.42
CA LEU A 210 -12.41 -8.83 21.39
C LEU A 210 -12.60 -9.49 20.00
N ASN A 211 -13.32 -8.82 19.11
CA ASN A 211 -13.39 -9.23 17.70
C ASN A 211 -12.00 -9.08 17.04
N LYS A 212 -11.72 -9.89 16.02
CA LYS A 212 -10.44 -9.93 15.29
C LYS A 212 -9.99 -8.55 14.79
N ILE A 213 -10.93 -7.74 14.32
CA ILE A 213 -10.64 -6.38 13.82
C ILE A 213 -10.14 -5.49 14.96
N TYR A 214 -10.82 -5.48 16.10
CA TYR A 214 -10.40 -4.69 17.27
C TYR A 214 -9.06 -5.16 17.84
N LYS A 215 -8.79 -6.47 17.84
CA LYS A 215 -7.47 -7.01 18.24
C LYS A 215 -6.35 -6.47 17.36
N LEU A 216 -6.55 -6.45 16.04
CA LEU A 216 -5.59 -5.91 15.09
C LEU A 216 -5.42 -4.40 15.27
N PHE A 217 -6.51 -3.67 15.52
CA PHE A 217 -6.47 -2.24 15.75
C PHE A 217 -5.67 -1.88 17.02
N ILE A 218 -5.91 -2.57 18.13
CA ILE A 218 -5.18 -2.37 19.38
C ILE A 218 -3.70 -2.73 19.21
N LEU A 219 -3.40 -3.85 18.55
CA LEU A 219 -2.01 -4.24 18.28
C LEU A 219 -1.30 -3.18 17.43
N MET A 220 -1.94 -2.71 16.36
CA MET A 220 -1.42 -1.65 15.52
C MET A 220 -1.20 -0.36 16.31
N PHE A 221 -2.16 0.03 17.15
CA PHE A 221 -2.05 1.21 18.00
C PHE A 221 -0.85 1.12 18.95
N ILE A 222 -0.70 0.01 19.68
CA ILE A 222 0.41 -0.19 20.62
C ILE A 222 1.75 -0.13 19.89
N ILE A 223 1.88 -0.81 18.75
CA ILE A 223 3.12 -0.82 17.95
C ILE A 223 3.43 0.60 17.45
N THR A 224 2.45 1.29 16.89
CA THR A 224 2.63 2.66 16.37
C THR A 224 3.03 3.62 17.47
N VAL A 225 2.34 3.61 18.63
CA VAL A 225 2.70 4.48 19.76
C VAL A 225 4.10 4.16 20.27
N SER A 226 4.46 2.89 20.42
CA SER A 226 5.78 2.47 20.91
C SER A 226 6.91 2.89 19.96
N ILE A 227 6.73 2.67 18.65
CA ILE A 227 7.71 3.06 17.64
C ILE A 227 7.83 4.59 17.57
N SER A 228 6.70 5.31 17.57
CA SER A 228 6.70 6.78 17.58
C SER A 228 7.41 7.34 18.81
N TYR A 229 7.15 6.78 19.99
CA TYR A 229 7.83 7.17 21.22
C TYR A 229 9.35 6.95 21.14
N ILE A 230 9.79 5.76 20.72
CA ILE A 230 11.22 5.47 20.55
C ILE A 230 11.85 6.43 19.55
N TRP A 231 11.16 6.72 18.44
CA TRP A 231 11.67 7.60 17.41
C TRP A 231 11.86 9.03 17.90
N VAL A 232 10.85 9.58 18.59
CA VAL A 232 10.88 10.95 19.11
C VAL A 232 11.95 11.11 20.18
N TYR A 233 12.07 10.16 21.11
CA TYR A 233 12.91 10.34 22.30
C TYR A 233 14.32 9.74 22.21
N LYS A 234 14.58 8.82 21.27
CA LYS A 234 15.90 8.17 21.13
C LYS A 234 16.56 8.36 19.77
N VAL A 235 15.81 8.70 18.72
CA VAL A 235 16.35 8.78 17.35
C VAL A 235 16.44 10.22 16.86
N ALA A 236 15.51 11.10 17.23
CA ALA A 236 15.64 12.53 16.97
C ALA A 236 16.67 13.13 17.95
N ILE A 237 17.82 13.56 17.42
CA ILE A 237 18.97 14.03 18.21
C ILE A 237 18.74 15.47 18.72
N ASP A 238 17.94 16.27 18.01
CA ASP A 238 17.56 17.62 18.43
C ASP A 238 16.05 17.63 18.72
N GLY A 239 15.71 17.83 19.99
CA GLY A 239 14.33 17.83 20.49
C GLY A 239 13.35 18.50 19.52
N VAL A 240 12.24 17.81 19.25
CA VAL A 240 11.23 18.24 18.28
C VAL A 240 10.76 19.65 18.65
N LYS A 241 11.19 20.64 17.87
CA LYS A 241 10.71 22.03 17.96
C LYS A 241 9.17 22.01 17.96
N GLU A 242 8.56 22.68 18.94
CA GLU A 242 7.10 22.84 18.97
C GLU A 242 6.66 23.51 17.66
N TYR A 243 5.91 22.78 16.84
CA TYR A 243 5.33 23.31 15.61
C TYR A 243 3.96 22.68 15.38
N GLN A 244 3.04 23.51 14.90
CA GLN A 244 1.60 23.44 15.11
C GLN A 244 0.95 22.14 14.63
N GLN A 245 -0.01 21.68 15.43
CA GLN A 245 -0.69 20.40 15.35
C GLN A 245 -1.69 20.35 14.19
N GLY A 246 -1.33 19.67 13.10
CA GLY A 246 -2.26 19.13 12.12
C GLY A 246 -2.24 17.59 12.15
N LEU A 247 -3.42 16.96 12.08
CA LEU A 247 -3.62 15.52 12.31
C LEU A 247 -2.93 14.56 11.32
N ASN A 248 -2.25 15.05 10.27
CA ASN A 248 -1.69 14.18 9.22
C ASN A 248 -0.25 14.51 8.78
N ASP A 249 0.46 15.39 9.49
CA ASP A 249 1.71 15.96 8.99
C ASP A 249 2.99 15.27 9.53
N THR A 250 2.97 13.98 9.85
CA THR A 250 4.14 13.30 10.44
C THR A 250 5.10 12.67 9.43
N SER A 251 4.68 12.32 8.21
CA SER A 251 5.61 11.72 7.23
C SER A 251 6.32 12.73 6.32
N ASN A 252 5.68 13.88 6.05
CA ASN A 252 6.27 14.96 5.23
C ASN A 252 7.13 15.92 6.07
N LYS A 253 6.85 16.08 7.38
CA LYS A 253 7.63 16.90 8.32
C LYS A 253 9.10 16.52 8.41
N MET A 254 9.47 15.24 8.44
CA MET A 254 10.90 14.86 8.48
C MET A 254 11.64 15.16 7.18
N ARG A 255 10.96 15.09 6.02
CA ARG A 255 11.55 15.40 4.70
C ARG A 255 11.68 16.90 4.46
N PHE A 256 10.71 17.68 4.93
CA PHE A 256 10.71 19.14 4.75
C PHE A 256 11.69 19.82 5.71
N VAL A 257 11.76 19.36 6.97
CA VAL A 257 12.74 19.85 7.95
C VAL A 257 14.17 19.48 7.53
N SER A 258 14.42 18.28 7.00
CA SER A 258 15.75 17.92 6.49
C SER A 258 16.18 18.74 5.26
N ASN A 259 15.24 19.25 4.45
CA ASN A 259 15.55 20.08 3.28
C ASN A 259 15.77 21.55 3.64
N ILE A 260 15.12 22.08 4.68
CA ILE A 260 15.31 23.47 5.11
C ILE A 260 16.62 23.65 5.88
N TYR A 261 17.06 22.64 6.64
CA TYR A 261 18.33 22.68 7.38
C TYR A 261 19.54 22.20 6.54
N ALA A 262 19.34 21.93 5.24
CA ALA A 262 20.41 21.60 4.30
C ALA A 262 20.85 22.81 3.44
N ILE A 263 20.38 24.01 3.77
CA ILE A 263 20.88 25.30 3.27
C ILE A 263 21.63 26.00 4.40
#